data_AF-C0HK63-F1
#
_entry.id   AF-C0HK63-F1
#
_cell.length_a   1.000
_cell.length_b   1.000
_cell.length_c   1.000
_cell.angle_alpha   90.00
_cell.angle_beta   90.00
_cell.angle_gamma   90.00
#
_symmetry.space_group_name_H-M   'P 1'
#
loop_
_entity.id
_entity.type
_entity.pdbx_description
1 polymer ?
#
loop_
_entity_poly.entity_id
_entity_poly.type
_entity_poly.pdbx_seq_one_letter_code
_entity_poly.pdbx_strand_id
1 'polypeptide(L)'
;ISQYITKAQGFFNQAIYWTKVTVEVSKQIYIREGLAPPSVAEIQQVYQGLYKKALEFAAQPKTSADGLIKVAKSLSKEEYLRFGAYFIQIVGLFSLGEIIGRRQIVGYPSFGPKEHHH
;
A
#
# COMPACT_ATOMS: atom_id res chain seq x y z
N ILE A 1 -0.77 9.07 44.95
CA ILE A 1 -1.39 9.66 43.73
C ILE A 1 -0.38 10.52 42.96
N SER A 2 0.22 11.55 43.56
CA SER A 2 1.19 12.45 42.88
C SER A 2 2.38 11.73 42.18
N GLN A 3 3.00 10.74 42.83
CA GLN A 3 4.11 9.99 42.22
C GLN A 3 3.71 9.22 40.96
N TYR A 4 2.51 8.64 40.92
CA TYR A 4 1.99 7.91 39.75
C TYR A 4 1.69 8.87 38.60
N ILE A 5 1.09 10.02 38.89
CA ILE A 5 0.84 11.08 37.89
C ILE A 5 2.17 11.57 37.30
N THR A 6 3.18 11.80 38.13
CA THR A 6 4.51 12.26 37.69
C THR A 6 5.18 11.22 36.78
N LYS A 7 5.13 9.93 37.14
CA LYS A 7 5.64 8.85 36.30
C LYS A 7 4.89 8.78 34.97
N ALA A 8 3.56 8.83 35.01
CA ALA A 8 2.73 8.85 33.80
C ALA A 8 3.08 10.03 32.89
N GLN A 9 3.20 11.25 33.45
CA GLN A 9 3.64 12.43 32.71
C GLN A 9 5.03 12.26 32.09
N GLY A 10 5.97 11.63 32.80
CA GLY A 10 7.28 11.26 32.25
C GLY A 10 7.17 10.35 31.01
N PHE A 11 6.35 9.29 31.10
CA PHE A 11 6.07 8.40 29.97
C PHE A 11 5.39 9.13 28.80
N PHE A 12 4.40 9.98 29.07
CA PHE A 12 3.73 10.78 28.04
C PHE A 12 4.71 11.72 27.32
N ASN A 13 5.56 12.43 28.07
CA ASN A 13 6.56 13.33 27.48
C ASN A 13 7.55 12.55 26.61
N GLN A 14 8.00 11.38 27.06
CA GLN A 14 8.86 10.50 26.29
C GLN A 14 8.15 9.98 25.02
N ALA A 15 6.90 9.53 25.14
CA ALA A 15 6.12 9.05 24.00
C ALA A 15 5.89 10.16 22.96
N ILE A 16 5.59 11.39 23.40
CA ILE A 16 5.44 12.54 22.51
C ILE A 16 6.75 12.85 21.79
N TYR A 17 7.88 12.85 22.50
CA TYR A 17 9.20 13.09 21.91
C TYR A 17 9.51 12.07 20.81
N TRP A 18 9.41 10.77 21.12
CA TRP A 18 9.66 9.71 20.15
C TRP A 18 8.67 9.73 18.99
N THR A 19 7.39 10.06 19.24
CA THR A 19 6.41 10.22 18.16
C THR A 19 6.82 11.33 17.19
N LYS A 20 7.26 12.49 17.68
CA LYS A 20 7.74 13.59 16.84
C LYS A 20 8.95 13.18 16.00
N VAL A 21 9.94 12.53 16.62
CA VAL A 21 11.14 12.05 15.92
C VAL A 21 10.75 11.04 14.84
N THR A 22 9.91 10.06 15.18
CA THR A 22 9.42 9.06 14.22
C THR A 22 8.69 9.73 13.06
N VAL A 23 7.82 10.72 13.31
CA VAL A 23 7.12 11.46 12.25
C VAL A 23 8.10 12.19 11.31
N GLU A 24 9.11 12.88 11.84
CA GLU A 24 10.09 13.58 11.00
C GLU A 24 10.96 12.61 10.18
N VAL A 25 11.32 11.46 10.75
CA VAL A 25 12.03 10.40 10.03
C VAL A 25 11.12 9.79 8.95
N SER A 26 9.85 9.51 9.27
CA SER A 26 8.87 8.98 8.32
C SER A 26 8.65 9.90 7.13
N LYS A 27 8.64 11.23 7.32
CA LYS A 27 8.55 12.20 6.21
C LYS A 27 9.72 12.09 5.25
N GLN A 28 10.94 11.94 5.77
CA GLN A 28 12.12 11.79 4.91
C GLN A 28 12.08 10.48 4.12
N ILE A 29 11.65 9.39 4.76
CA ILE A 29 11.46 8.10 4.10
C ILE A 29 10.37 8.20 3.03
N TYR A 30 9.25 8.85 3.31
CA TYR A 30 8.14 9.03 2.37
C TYR A 30 8.59 9.68 1.05
N ILE A 31 9.44 10.69 1.14
CA ILE A 31 9.97 11.38 -0.03
C ILE A 31 11.07 10.54 -0.72
N ARG A 32 12.00 9.96 0.06
CA ARG A 32 13.15 9.22 -0.48
C ARG A 32 12.78 7.88 -1.12
N GLU A 33 11.81 7.18 -0.57
CA GLU A 33 11.30 5.91 -1.08
C GLU A 33 10.26 6.12 -2.20
N GLY A 34 10.00 7.37 -2.62
CA GLY A 34 9.04 7.65 -3.69
C GLY A 34 7.60 7.27 -3.34
N LEU A 35 7.24 7.31 -2.05
CA LEU A 35 5.87 7.03 -1.58
C LEU A 35 4.92 8.22 -1.80
N ALA A 36 5.47 9.37 -2.23
CA ALA A 36 4.70 10.51 -2.70
C ALA A 36 3.83 10.11 -3.91
N PRO A 37 2.63 10.70 -4.08
CA PRO A 37 1.82 10.43 -5.26
C PRO A 37 2.62 10.84 -6.50
N PRO A 38 2.71 9.98 -7.53
CA PRO A 38 3.42 10.32 -8.75
C PRO A 38 2.75 11.51 -9.44
N SER A 39 3.54 12.24 -10.21
CA SER A 39 3.04 13.31 -11.07
C SER A 39 2.07 12.74 -12.12
N VAL A 40 1.16 13.58 -12.61
CA VAL A 40 0.22 13.19 -13.67
C VAL A 40 0.96 12.71 -14.92
N ALA A 41 2.13 13.28 -15.21
CA ALA A 41 2.98 12.87 -16.33
C ALA A 41 3.51 11.44 -16.17
N GLU A 42 3.96 11.05 -14.97
CA GLU A 42 4.42 9.68 -14.69
C GLU A 42 3.27 8.67 -14.81
N ILE A 43 2.08 9.02 -14.30
CA ILE A 43 0.88 8.18 -14.45
C ILE A 43 0.56 7.99 -15.94
N GLN A 44 0.59 9.06 -16.73
CA GLN A 44 0.35 9.00 -18.17
C GLN A 44 1.39 8.14 -18.89
N GLN A 45 2.67 8.24 -18.53
CA GLN A 45 3.74 7.43 -19.11
C GLN A 45 3.51 5.93 -18.85
N VAL A 46 3.20 5.56 -17.60
CA VAL A 46 2.90 4.17 -17.23
C VAL A 46 1.66 3.68 -17.97
N TYR A 47 0.58 4.47 -17.99
CA TYR A 47 -0.66 4.12 -18.67
C TYR A 47 -0.45 3.91 -20.18
N GLN A 48 0.25 4.82 -20.86
CA GLN A 48 0.56 4.69 -22.28
C GLN A 48 1.44 3.46 -22.56
N GLY A 49 2.41 3.17 -21.69
CA GLY A 49 3.26 1.98 -21.80
C GLY A 49 2.46 0.69 -21.67
N LEU A 50 1.56 0.62 -20.68
CA LEU A 50 0.67 -0.53 -20.49
C LEU A 50 -0.32 -0.68 -21.63
N TYR A 51 -0.90 0.42 -22.12
CA TYR A 51 -1.82 0.42 -23.25
C TYR A 51 -1.17 -0.12 -24.52
N LYS A 52 0.05 0.33 -24.85
CA LYS A 52 0.81 -0.19 -25.99
C LYS A 52 1.10 -1.68 -25.86
N LYS A 53 1.55 -2.13 -24.69
CA LYS A 53 1.79 -3.57 -24.42
C LYS A 53 0.51 -4.40 -24.54
N ALA A 54 -0.62 -3.88 -24.07
CA ALA A 54 -1.92 -4.54 -24.20
C ALA A 54 -2.35 -4.65 -25.66
N LEU A 55 -2.12 -3.61 -26.47
CA LEU A 55 -2.40 -3.63 -27.90
C LEU A 55 -1.50 -4.62 -28.65
N GLU A 56 -0.21 -4.68 -28.33
CA GLU A 56 0.74 -5.67 -28.87
C GLU A 56 0.30 -7.11 -28.52
N PHE A 57 -0.12 -7.33 -27.27
CA PHE A 57 -0.65 -8.62 -26.82
C PHE A 57 -1.92 -9.01 -27.58
N ALA A 58 -2.82 -8.05 -27.84
CA ALA A 58 -4.04 -8.28 -28.62
C ALA A 58 -3.74 -8.55 -30.11
N ALA A 59 -2.78 -7.85 -30.69
CA ALA A 59 -2.39 -8.02 -32.09
C ALA A 59 -1.66 -9.34 -32.35
N GLN A 60 -0.81 -9.78 -31.41
CA GLN A 60 -0.01 -11.00 -31.54
C GLN A 60 -0.02 -11.81 -30.25
N PRO A 61 -1.14 -12.50 -29.94
CA PRO A 61 -1.29 -13.21 -28.67
C PRO A 61 -0.27 -14.33 -28.50
N LYS A 62 0.09 -15.05 -29.59
CA LYS A 62 1.04 -16.16 -29.55
C LYS A 62 2.46 -15.70 -29.21
N THR A 63 2.99 -14.74 -29.99
CA THR A 63 4.33 -14.18 -29.78
C THR A 63 4.47 -13.54 -28.41
N SER A 64 3.44 -12.82 -27.97
CA SER A 64 3.44 -12.14 -26.68
C SER A 64 3.35 -13.12 -25.51
N ALA A 65 2.54 -14.18 -25.63
CA ALA A 65 2.46 -15.24 -24.63
C ALA A 65 3.80 -15.99 -24.49
N ASP A 66 4.46 -16.32 -25.61
CA ASP A 66 5.79 -16.93 -25.59
C ASP A 66 6.83 -16.01 -24.92
N GLY A 67 6.75 -14.70 -25.18
CA GLY A 67 7.56 -13.69 -24.50
C GLY A 67 7.36 -13.68 -22.99
N LEU A 68 6.11 -13.68 -22.52
CA LEU A 68 5.79 -13.71 -21.09
C LEU A 68 6.24 -15.01 -20.42
N ILE A 69 6.09 -16.16 -21.09
CA ILE A 69 6.57 -17.45 -20.56
C ILE A 69 8.09 -17.45 -20.46
N LYS A 70 8.80 -16.91 -21.45
CA LYS A 70 10.27 -16.77 -21.40
C LYS A 70 10.71 -15.86 -20.25
N VAL A 71 10.05 -14.71 -20.09
CA VAL A 71 10.31 -13.79 -18.97
C VAL A 71 10.10 -14.51 -17.65
N ALA A 72 8.94 -15.14 -17.46
CA ALA A 72 8.64 -15.90 -16.25
C ALA A 72 9.70 -16.97 -15.96
N LYS A 73 10.10 -17.75 -16.98
CA LYS A 73 11.15 -18.78 -16.82
C LYS A 73 12.54 -18.20 -16.54
N SER A 74 12.81 -16.98 -16.99
CA SER A 74 14.09 -16.30 -16.74
C SER A 74 14.17 -15.58 -15.39
N LEU A 75 13.05 -15.43 -14.68
CA LEU A 75 13.05 -14.78 -13.38
C LEU A 75 13.82 -15.62 -12.35
N SER A 76 14.76 -14.98 -11.67
CA SER A 76 15.45 -15.52 -10.52
C SER A 76 14.50 -15.67 -9.32
N LYS A 77 14.87 -16.52 -8.35
CA LYS A 77 14.10 -16.69 -7.11
C LYS A 77 13.89 -15.37 -6.36
N GLU A 78 14.88 -14.47 -6.41
CA GLU A 78 14.82 -13.16 -5.78
C GLU A 78 13.78 -12.26 -6.45
N GLU A 79 13.66 -12.30 -7.77
CA GLU A 79 12.67 -11.52 -8.51
C GLU A 79 11.24 -11.99 -8.21
N TYR A 80 11.02 -13.31 -8.11
CA TYR A 80 9.72 -13.83 -7.68
C TYR A 80 9.30 -13.33 -6.30
N LEU A 81 10.23 -13.28 -5.34
CA LEU A 81 9.97 -12.74 -4.01
C LEU A 81 9.64 -11.25 -4.07
N ARG A 82 10.36 -10.47 -4.90
CA ARG A 82 10.08 -9.04 -5.11
C ARG A 82 8.70 -8.81 -5.72
N PHE A 83 8.34 -9.54 -6.78
CA PHE A 83 7.02 -9.44 -7.39
C PHE A 83 5.91 -9.87 -6.44
N GLY A 84 6.13 -10.92 -5.64
CA GLY A 84 5.21 -11.32 -4.57
C GLY A 84 5.03 -10.23 -3.52
N ALA A 85 6.12 -9.60 -3.08
CA ALA A 85 6.07 -8.47 -2.15
C ALA A 85 5.31 -7.27 -2.72
N TYR A 86 5.56 -6.90 -3.98
CA TYR A 86 4.81 -5.84 -4.66
C TYR A 86 3.33 -6.17 -4.82
N PHE A 87 2.98 -7.42 -5.14
CA PHE A 87 1.59 -7.87 -5.20
C PHE A 87 0.89 -7.70 -3.85
N ILE A 88 1.52 -8.14 -2.76
CA ILE A 88 0.99 -7.97 -1.40
C ILE A 88 0.84 -6.48 -1.06
N GLN A 89 1.80 -5.64 -1.44
CA GLN A 89 1.72 -4.19 -1.24
C GLN A 89 0.54 -3.57 -2.00
N ILE A 90 0.31 -3.95 -3.26
CA ILE A 90 -0.83 -3.47 -4.05
C ILE A 90 -2.15 -3.89 -3.42
N VAL A 91 -2.27 -5.16 -3.01
CA VAL A 91 -3.46 -5.66 -2.30
C VAL A 91 -3.68 -4.89 -1.00
N GLY A 92 -2.62 -4.66 -0.22
CA GLY A 92 -2.67 -3.89 1.01
C GLY A 92 -3.10 -2.43 0.80
N LEU A 93 -2.56 -1.76 -0.23
CA LEU A 93 -2.94 -0.40 -0.60
C LEU A 93 -4.39 -0.32 -1.10
N PHE A 94 -4.85 -1.32 -1.86
CA PHE A 94 -6.24 -1.43 -2.30
C PHE A 94 -7.19 -1.55 -1.10
N SER A 95 -6.92 -2.47 -0.18
CA SER A 95 -7.70 -2.63 1.05
C SER A 95 -7.65 -1.39 1.95
N LEU A 96 -6.51 -0.70 2.02
CA LEU A 96 -6.40 0.58 2.73
C LEU A 96 -7.30 1.66 2.08
N GLY A 97 -7.33 1.71 0.75
CA GLY A 97 -8.24 2.57 -0.01
C GLY A 97 -9.71 2.28 0.31
N GLU A 98 -10.11 1.00 0.37
CA GLU A 98 -11.45 0.59 0.77
C GLU A 98 -11.77 1.02 2.22
N ILE A 99 -10.84 0.83 3.16
CA ILE A 99 -10.96 1.27 4.57
C ILE A 99 -11.19 2.78 4.66
N ILE A 100 -10.41 3.57 3.91
CA ILE A 100 -10.54 5.02 3.87
C ILE A 100 -11.88 5.42 3.23
N GLY A 101 -12.24 4.79 2.11
CA GLY A 101 -13.49 5.05 1.39
C GLY A 101 -14.75 4.75 2.23
N ARG A 102 -14.75 3.64 2.96
CA ARG A 102 -15.86 3.25 3.85
C ARG A 102 -15.81 3.90 5.23
N ARG A 103 -14.69 4.55 5.60
CA ARG A 103 -14.43 5.19 6.92
C ARG A 103 -14.57 4.24 8.11
N GLN A 104 -14.24 2.97 7.91
CA GLN A 104 -14.31 1.96 8.96
C GLN A 104 -13.13 1.01 8.81
N ILE A 105 -12.58 0.55 9.93
CA ILE A 105 -11.45 -0.38 9.94
C ILE A 105 -11.94 -1.82 9.76
N VAL A 106 -13.02 -2.21 10.43
CA VAL A 106 -13.57 -3.59 10.43
C VAL A 106 -15.07 -3.60 10.14
N GLY A 107 -15.52 -4.51 9.28
CA GLY A 107 -16.95 -4.74 8.98
C GLY A 107 -17.61 -3.79 7.97
N TYR A 108 -18.92 -3.83 7.86
CA TYR A 108 -19.69 -2.76 7.22
C TYR A 108 -20.50 -2.08 8.30
N PRO A 109 -20.91 -0.80 8.13
CA PRO A 109 -21.85 -0.23 9.05
C PRO A 109 -23.13 -1.05 8.92
N SER A 110 -23.52 -1.74 9.99
CA SER A 110 -24.82 -2.40 10.02
C SER A 110 -25.87 -1.29 10.05
N PHE A 111 -26.47 -1.03 8.90
CA PHE A 111 -27.62 -0.14 8.76
C PHE A 111 -28.95 -0.91 8.89
N GLY A 112 -28.93 -2.11 9.50
CA GLY A 112 -30.12 -2.89 9.80
C GLY A 112 -30.66 -2.63 11.21
N PRO A 113 -31.94 -2.93 11.49
CA PRO A 113 -32.46 -2.95 12.86
C PRO A 113 -31.56 -3.83 13.71
N LYS A 114 -31.08 -3.32 14.85
CA LYS A 114 -30.36 -4.15 15.82
C LYS A 114 -31.34 -5.22 16.30
N GLU A 115 -31.14 -6.47 15.90
CA GLU A 115 -31.89 -7.58 16.49
C GLU A 115 -31.57 -7.64 17.98
N HIS A 116 -32.50 -7.18 18.80
CA HIS A 116 -32.48 -7.37 20.24
C HIS A 116 -32.86 -8.83 20.51
N HIS A 117 -31.85 -9.70 20.62
CA HIS A 117 -32.03 -11.03 21.19
C HIS A 117 -32.13 -10.87 22.71
N HIS A 118 -33.34 -11.06 23.23
CA HIS A 118 -33.66 -11.22 24.66
C HIS A 118 -33.32 -12.63 25.14
#